data_AF-A0A7W0FVP8-F1
#
_entry.id   AF-A0A7W0FVP8-F1
#
_cell.length_a   1.000
_cell.length_b   1.000
_cell.length_c   1.000
_cell.angle_alpha   90.00
_cell.angle_beta   90.00
_cell.angle_gamma   90.00
#
_symmetry.space_group_name_H-M   'P 1'
#
loop_
_entity.id
_entity.type
_entity.pdbx_description
1 polymer ?
#
loop_
_entity_poly.entity_id
_entity_poly.type
_entity_poly.pdbx_seq_one_letter_code
_entity_poly.pdbx_strand_id
1 'polypeptide(L)'
;MSFHVDYKKSTSELCSIAVKHGCFRSKTRKMQLCHPYTLFYNSLFKDKRDHQLVIAELGIRDGATLLMWNEYFSRSMLYGFESNIQLVNAFENNFSNDRMKVNHIDAKNQSSIAQAFHAVGMQYDLIIGNSSPIFDDHIKIIRDAYSYLKPGGMLIIENVQNIYLEKDYIKELKSVLAMFQDYYFITMTHQNRISDNSKNSNNDKLFVLVKEGAEPIFKNKKKMTIITPSMRPNNLITVYDSINFDYVDEWIIVYDGSKISENPNLFAHAKNGKIKEYIHTSEGISGNPQRNYALDHVQNDDTYLYFVDDDNVIHQDLYQLLDILDDGKMYTFDQERRLNGDCIELGRIDTAMVLIDFKLCKDSRWILNEYAADFYFFNECYQKNKNHWIYFNNVFCTYNKLPR
;
A
#
# COMPACT_ATOMS: atom_id res chain seq x y z
N MET A 1 -8.96 -4.62 -7.51
CA MET A 1 -7.75 -5.44 -7.26
C MET A 1 -7.77 -5.96 -5.82
N SER A 2 -6.98 -6.99 -5.47
CA SER A 2 -6.93 -7.53 -4.09
C SER A 2 -5.49 -7.68 -3.61
N PHE A 3 -5.14 -6.99 -2.52
CA PHE A 3 -3.83 -7.02 -1.89
C PHE A 3 -3.87 -7.88 -0.61
N HIS A 4 -2.78 -8.58 -0.33
CA HIS A 4 -2.60 -9.39 0.87
C HIS A 4 -1.27 -8.99 1.52
N VAL A 5 -1.33 -8.11 2.51
CA VAL A 5 -0.14 -7.59 3.18
C VAL A 5 0.09 -8.28 4.51
N ASP A 6 1.34 -8.62 4.80
CA ASP A 6 1.81 -9.11 6.10
C ASP A 6 2.83 -8.12 6.66
N TYR A 7 2.40 -7.42 7.71
CA TYR A 7 3.23 -6.44 8.40
C TYR A 7 4.25 -7.08 9.36
N LYS A 8 4.29 -8.42 9.46
CA LYS A 8 5.19 -9.17 10.34
C LYS A 8 5.08 -8.70 11.80
N LYS A 9 6.08 -7.95 12.28
CA LYS A 9 6.20 -7.38 13.64
C LYS A 9 6.19 -5.85 13.65
N SER A 10 5.83 -5.22 12.54
CA SER A 10 5.92 -3.77 12.36
C SER A 10 5.00 -3.04 13.34
N THR A 11 5.42 -1.83 13.72
CA THR A 11 4.63 -0.90 14.54
C THR A 11 4.67 0.49 13.91
N SER A 12 3.70 1.33 14.24
CA SER A 12 3.63 2.72 13.77
C SER A 12 3.19 3.66 14.89
N GLU A 13 3.32 4.97 14.66
CA GLU A 13 2.83 5.99 15.59
C GLU A 13 1.33 5.84 15.86
N LEU A 14 0.54 5.57 14.81
CA LEU A 14 -0.91 5.35 14.96
C LEU A 14 -1.22 4.13 15.85
N CYS A 15 -0.38 3.07 15.82
CA CYS A 15 -0.53 1.95 16.76
C CYS A 15 -0.40 2.44 18.22
N SER A 16 0.58 3.30 18.51
CA SER A 16 0.79 3.85 19.85
C SER A 16 -0.37 4.74 20.30
N ILE A 17 -0.88 5.60 19.40
CA ILE A 17 -2.05 6.46 19.67
C ILE A 17 -3.30 5.59 19.92
N ALA A 18 -3.52 4.55 19.12
CA ALA A 18 -4.66 3.65 19.30
C ALA A 18 -4.64 2.92 20.66
N VAL A 19 -3.46 2.51 21.12
CA VAL A 19 -3.26 1.91 22.45
C VAL A 19 -3.60 2.91 23.56
N LYS A 20 -3.17 4.17 23.41
CA LYS A 20 -3.43 5.25 24.37
C LYS A 20 -4.93 5.48 24.57
N HIS A 21 -5.69 5.57 23.48
CA HIS A 21 -7.15 5.78 23.51
C HIS A 21 -7.97 4.52 23.73
N GLY A 22 -7.33 3.35 23.71
CA GLY A 22 -7.98 2.09 24.03
C GLY A 22 -8.90 1.57 22.93
N CYS A 23 -8.64 1.90 21.66
CA CYS A 23 -9.39 1.41 20.48
C CYS A 23 -9.52 -0.12 20.42
N PHE A 24 -8.68 -0.84 21.18
CA PHE A 24 -8.63 -2.31 21.24
C PHE A 24 -8.87 -2.89 22.65
N ARG A 25 -9.37 -2.08 23.60
CA ARG A 25 -9.67 -2.56 24.96
C ARG A 25 -10.96 -3.37 24.98
N SER A 26 -10.84 -4.67 24.73
CA SER A 26 -11.64 -5.63 25.49
C SER A 26 -11.24 -5.48 26.97
N LYS A 27 -12.22 -5.25 27.87
CA LYS A 27 -12.03 -4.99 29.32
C LYS A 27 -11.25 -6.08 30.08
N THR A 28 -10.77 -7.14 29.42
CA THR A 28 -10.13 -8.31 30.05
C THR A 28 -8.76 -8.69 29.49
N ARG A 29 -8.16 -7.97 28.52
CA ARG A 29 -6.88 -8.43 27.91
C ARG A 29 -5.82 -7.33 27.79
N LYS A 30 -4.60 -7.67 28.25
CA LYS A 30 -3.38 -6.85 28.11
C LYS A 30 -3.14 -6.51 26.63
N MET A 31 -2.88 -5.23 26.35
CA MET A 31 -2.28 -4.64 25.14
C MET A 31 -1.99 -5.60 23.97
N GLN A 32 -3.00 -5.93 23.16
CA GLN A 32 -2.84 -6.69 21.93
C GLN A 32 -3.58 -5.98 20.79
N LEU A 33 -2.95 -5.90 19.61
CA LEU A 33 -3.62 -5.40 18.40
C LEU A 33 -4.71 -6.39 17.99
N CYS A 34 -5.99 -5.99 18.01
CA CYS A 34 -7.03 -6.83 17.45
C CYS A 34 -6.94 -6.88 15.91
N HIS A 35 -6.79 -5.72 15.27
CA HIS A 35 -6.69 -5.57 13.81
C HIS A 35 -5.44 -4.78 13.41
N PRO A 36 -4.75 -5.16 12.31
CA PRO A 36 -3.58 -4.45 11.82
C PRO A 36 -3.89 -3.12 11.09
N TYR A 37 -5.17 -2.69 11.03
CA TYR A 37 -5.62 -1.48 10.30
C TYR A 37 -4.79 -0.23 10.56
N THR A 38 -4.38 0.00 11.80
CA THR A 38 -3.54 1.15 12.17
C THR A 38 -2.22 1.24 11.40
N LEU A 39 -1.64 0.11 10.97
CA LEU A 39 -0.42 0.11 10.15
C LEU A 39 -0.70 0.59 8.72
N PHE A 40 -1.79 0.13 8.12
CA PHE A 40 -2.20 0.57 6.79
C PHE A 40 -2.67 2.02 6.80
N TYR A 41 -3.48 2.42 7.78
CA TYR A 41 -3.89 3.82 7.92
C TYR A 41 -2.72 4.75 8.17
N ASN A 42 -1.72 4.33 8.96
CA ASN A 42 -0.51 5.12 9.10
C ASN A 42 0.20 5.30 7.76
N SER A 43 0.43 4.20 7.03
CA SER A 43 1.03 4.22 5.68
C SER A 43 0.29 5.16 4.73
N LEU A 44 -1.04 5.12 4.74
CA LEU A 44 -1.87 5.83 3.77
C LEU A 44 -2.04 7.32 4.11
N PHE A 45 -2.12 7.66 5.40
CA PHE A 45 -2.55 8.98 5.84
C PHE A 45 -1.44 9.88 6.38
N LYS A 46 -0.24 9.34 6.65
CA LYS A 46 0.86 10.08 7.31
C LYS A 46 1.17 11.43 6.67
N ASP A 47 1.16 11.54 5.34
CA ASP A 47 1.55 12.76 4.63
C ASP A 47 0.45 13.81 4.61
N LYS A 48 -0.77 13.42 5.02
CA LYS A 48 -1.96 14.27 5.10
C LYS A 48 -2.42 14.52 6.54
N ARG A 49 -1.76 13.96 7.54
CA ARG A 49 -2.17 14.05 8.94
C ARG A 49 -2.25 15.48 9.48
N ASP A 50 -1.39 16.38 8.99
CA ASP A 50 -1.33 17.79 9.39
C ASP A 50 -2.09 18.73 8.45
N HIS A 51 -2.84 18.17 7.49
CA HIS A 51 -3.74 18.95 6.64
C HIS A 51 -5.08 19.20 7.36
N GLN A 52 -5.80 20.23 6.92
CA GLN A 52 -7.17 20.46 7.37
C GLN A 52 -8.12 19.60 6.54
N LEU A 53 -8.45 18.41 7.06
CA LEU A 53 -9.38 17.48 6.42
C LEU A 53 -10.75 17.53 7.12
N VAL A 54 -11.77 17.05 6.42
CA VAL A 54 -13.10 16.77 6.95
C VAL A 54 -13.30 15.26 6.89
N ILE A 55 -13.35 14.60 8.05
CA ILE A 55 -13.34 13.14 8.17
C ILE A 55 -14.62 12.69 8.83
N ALA A 56 -15.27 11.66 8.28
CA ALA A 56 -16.40 10.99 8.91
C ALA A 56 -16.06 9.55 9.30
N GLU A 57 -16.58 9.11 10.44
CA GLU A 57 -16.55 7.71 10.88
C GLU A 57 -17.96 7.25 11.27
N LEU A 58 -18.44 6.19 10.63
CA LEU A 58 -19.69 5.51 10.95
C LEU A 58 -19.42 4.36 11.93
N GLY A 59 -20.12 4.32 13.06
CA GLY A 59 -19.99 3.27 14.07
C GLY A 59 -18.91 3.54 15.11
N ILE A 60 -18.86 4.76 15.67
CA ILE A 60 -17.80 5.15 16.63
C ILE A 60 -17.88 4.44 17.99
N ARG A 61 -19.00 3.79 18.33
CA ARG A 61 -19.23 3.13 19.62
C ARG A 61 -18.98 4.08 20.80
N ASP A 62 -17.99 3.79 21.65
CA ASP A 62 -17.61 4.62 22.80
C ASP A 62 -16.68 5.80 22.41
N GLY A 63 -16.31 5.90 21.14
CA GLY A 63 -15.54 7.00 20.56
C GLY A 63 -14.03 6.87 20.67
N ALA A 64 -13.51 5.70 21.08
CA ALA A 64 -12.06 5.49 21.18
C ALA A 64 -11.32 5.73 19.86
N THR A 65 -11.89 5.29 18.72
CA THR A 65 -11.33 5.53 17.38
C THR A 65 -11.39 6.99 16.98
N LEU A 66 -12.49 7.68 17.30
CA LEU A 66 -12.62 9.12 17.05
C LEU A 66 -11.58 9.94 17.84
N LEU A 67 -11.29 9.56 19.09
CA LEU A 67 -10.22 10.15 19.89
C LEU A 67 -8.82 9.90 19.30
N MET A 68 -8.58 8.69 18.79
CA MET A 68 -7.36 8.37 18.05
C MET A 68 -7.22 9.26 16.82
N TRP A 69 -8.29 9.42 16.03
CA TRP A 69 -8.27 10.32 14.87
C TRP A 69 -8.06 11.78 15.26
N ASN A 70 -8.61 12.22 16.39
CA ASN A 70 -8.43 13.59 16.88
C ASN A 70 -6.98 13.91 17.24
N GLU A 71 -6.24 12.93 17.75
CA GLU A 71 -4.80 13.06 18.03
C GLU A 71 -3.95 12.90 16.76
N TYR A 72 -4.29 11.95 15.89
CA TYR A 72 -3.51 11.69 14.68
C TYR A 72 -3.66 12.79 13.63
N PHE A 73 -4.89 13.23 13.37
CA PHE A 73 -5.24 14.34 12.49
C PHE A 73 -5.43 15.64 13.28
N SER A 74 -4.30 16.23 13.69
CA SER A 74 -4.24 17.34 14.65
C SER A 74 -5.02 18.60 14.22
N ARG A 75 -5.27 18.76 12.91
CA ARG A 75 -5.89 19.95 12.29
C ARG A 75 -7.22 19.68 11.58
N SER A 76 -7.72 18.45 11.61
CA SER A 76 -8.93 18.05 10.89
C SER A 76 -10.19 18.18 11.73
N MET A 77 -11.31 18.37 11.03
CA MET A 77 -12.66 18.29 11.57
C MET A 77 -13.16 16.85 11.47
N LEU A 78 -13.69 16.32 12.56
CA LEU A 78 -14.10 14.92 12.70
C LEU A 78 -15.59 14.83 13.01
N TYR A 79 -16.28 13.97 12.25
CA TYR A 79 -17.71 13.70 12.37
C TYR A 79 -17.91 12.22 12.69
N GLY A 80 -18.22 11.93 13.94
CA GLY A 80 -18.59 10.60 14.39
C GLY A 80 -20.09 10.37 14.24
N PHE A 81 -20.47 9.15 13.89
CA PHE A 81 -21.86 8.76 13.79
C PHE A 81 -22.12 7.46 14.54
N GLU A 82 -23.14 7.44 15.39
CA GLU A 82 -23.48 6.28 16.23
C GLU A 82 -25.00 6.12 16.35
N SER A 83 -25.44 4.86 16.35
CA SER A 83 -26.85 4.48 16.46
C SER A 83 -27.38 4.41 17.87
N ASN A 84 -26.51 4.17 18.85
CA ASN A 84 -26.89 4.22 20.23
C ASN A 84 -26.80 5.65 20.76
N ILE A 85 -27.97 6.29 20.91
CA ILE A 85 -28.07 7.65 21.46
C ILE A 85 -27.42 7.80 22.86
N GLN A 86 -27.36 6.74 23.66
CA GLN A 86 -26.69 6.80 24.97
C GLN A 86 -25.17 6.93 24.81
N LEU A 87 -24.59 6.28 23.80
CA LEU A 87 -23.16 6.41 23.50
C LEU A 87 -22.83 7.79 22.92
N VAL A 88 -23.70 8.32 22.05
CA VAL A 88 -23.61 9.70 21.55
C VAL A 88 -23.59 10.69 22.73
N ASN A 89 -24.61 10.64 23.59
CA ASN A 89 -24.72 11.53 24.76
C ASN A 89 -23.53 11.35 25.72
N ALA A 90 -23.07 10.11 25.94
CA ALA A 90 -21.92 9.85 26.78
C ALA A 90 -20.64 10.46 26.19
N PHE A 91 -20.43 10.35 24.88
CA PHE A 91 -19.28 10.95 24.22
C PHE A 91 -19.31 12.47 24.32
N GLU A 92 -20.44 13.10 24.01
CA GLU A 92 -20.61 14.55 24.05
C GLU A 92 -20.31 15.12 25.44
N ASN A 93 -20.76 14.44 26.50
CA ASN A 93 -20.55 14.88 27.88
C ASN A 93 -19.10 14.75 28.37
N ASN A 94 -18.30 13.83 27.79
CA ASN A 94 -16.98 13.49 28.32
C ASN A 94 -15.81 13.95 27.42
N PHE A 95 -16.03 14.04 26.10
CA PHE A 95 -14.95 14.13 25.12
C PHE A 95 -15.16 15.21 24.05
N SER A 96 -16.30 15.91 24.04
CA SER A 96 -16.60 16.91 23.03
C SER A 96 -15.56 18.04 23.00
N ASN A 97 -15.23 18.49 21.78
CA ASN A 97 -14.40 19.65 21.54
C ASN A 97 -14.81 20.36 20.23
N ASP A 98 -14.09 21.42 19.86
CA ASP A 98 -14.43 22.20 18.67
C ASP A 98 -14.30 21.42 17.36
N ARG A 99 -13.40 20.43 17.29
CA ARG A 99 -13.09 19.66 16.09
C ARG A 99 -13.87 18.35 15.97
N MET A 100 -14.36 17.79 17.07
CA MET A 100 -15.13 16.54 17.08
C MET A 100 -16.61 16.82 17.25
N LYS A 101 -17.42 16.36 16.29
CA LYS A 101 -18.87 16.39 16.34
C LYS A 101 -19.39 14.96 16.25
N VAL A 102 -20.29 14.58 17.15
CA VAL A 102 -20.93 13.27 17.12
C VAL A 102 -22.40 13.44 16.78
N ASN A 103 -22.92 12.58 15.92
CA ASN A 103 -24.27 12.64 15.43
C ASN A 103 -24.95 11.28 15.60
N HIS A 104 -26.23 11.31 15.92
CA HIS A 104 -27.04 10.10 15.99
C HIS A 104 -27.49 9.65 14.59
N ILE A 105 -27.35 8.35 14.28
CA ILE A 105 -27.91 7.73 13.06
C ILE A 105 -28.89 6.63 13.44
N ASP A 106 -30.12 6.69 12.92
CA ASP A 106 -31.06 5.59 13.13
C ASP A 106 -30.70 4.36 12.26
N ALA A 107 -30.15 3.32 12.88
CA ALA A 107 -29.80 2.07 12.20
C ALA A 107 -31.00 1.35 11.57
N LYS A 108 -32.24 1.60 12.02
CA LYS A 108 -33.46 0.95 11.51
C LYS A 108 -34.05 1.62 10.28
N ASN A 109 -33.61 2.83 9.97
CA ASN A 109 -34.09 3.58 8.82
C ASN A 109 -33.18 3.35 7.60
N GLN A 110 -33.78 2.96 6.48
CA GLN A 110 -33.07 2.64 5.23
C GLN A 110 -32.34 3.84 4.61
N SER A 111 -32.69 5.08 4.96
CA SER A 111 -32.06 6.30 4.43
C SER A 111 -31.28 7.10 5.48
N SER A 112 -31.01 6.52 6.65
CA SER A 112 -30.47 7.26 7.80
C SER A 112 -29.08 7.83 7.61
N ILE A 113 -28.21 7.16 6.83
CA ILE A 113 -26.84 7.64 6.57
C ILE A 113 -26.91 8.90 5.71
N ALA A 114 -27.62 8.84 4.58
CA ALA A 114 -27.80 10.00 3.71
C ALA A 114 -28.49 11.16 4.42
N GLN A 115 -29.51 10.89 5.26
CA GLN A 115 -30.19 11.92 6.05
C GLN A 115 -29.26 12.58 7.07
N ALA A 116 -28.46 11.80 7.79
CA ALA A 116 -27.51 12.32 8.76
C ALA A 116 -26.41 13.15 8.09
N PHE A 117 -25.88 12.69 6.96
CA PHE A 117 -24.88 13.44 6.20
C PHE A 117 -25.46 14.71 5.61
N HIS A 118 -26.69 14.67 5.10
CA HIS A 118 -27.40 15.85 4.63
C HIS A 118 -27.64 16.87 5.76
N ALA A 119 -28.02 16.41 6.96
CA ALA A 119 -28.24 17.28 8.10
C ALA A 119 -26.95 17.99 8.57
N VAL A 120 -25.81 17.30 8.48
CA VAL A 120 -24.50 17.90 8.75
C VAL A 120 -24.10 18.87 7.63
N GLY A 121 -24.47 18.61 6.38
CA GLY A 121 -24.28 19.52 5.25
C GLY A 121 -22.83 19.64 4.77
N MET A 122 -21.97 18.67 5.11
CA MET A 122 -20.55 18.66 4.76
C MET A 122 -20.23 17.64 3.66
N GLN A 123 -19.16 17.90 2.92
CA GLN A 123 -18.46 16.89 2.14
C GLN A 123 -17.17 16.47 2.83
N TYR A 124 -16.80 15.20 2.69
CA TYR A 124 -15.72 14.56 3.42
C TYR A 124 -14.55 14.23 2.50
N ASP A 125 -13.33 14.44 3.01
CA ASP A 125 -12.09 13.98 2.39
C ASP A 125 -11.90 12.47 2.64
N LEU A 126 -12.36 11.98 3.80
CA LEU A 126 -12.28 10.60 4.22
C LEU A 126 -13.57 10.17 4.92
N ILE A 127 -14.11 9.01 4.55
CA ILE A 127 -15.21 8.35 5.24
C ILE A 127 -14.78 6.94 5.62
N ILE A 128 -14.91 6.57 6.89
CA ILE A 128 -14.64 5.23 7.39
C ILE A 128 -15.95 4.58 7.83
N GLY A 129 -16.31 3.47 7.21
CA GLY A 129 -17.48 2.65 7.55
C GLY A 129 -17.08 1.51 8.48
N ASN A 130 -17.28 1.68 9.79
CA ASN A 130 -16.97 0.70 10.83
C ASN A 130 -18.21 0.32 11.67
N SER A 131 -19.35 0.10 11.01
CA SER A 131 -20.63 -0.06 11.71
C SER A 131 -21.14 -1.50 11.85
N SER A 132 -20.77 -2.40 10.93
CA SER A 132 -21.28 -3.79 10.89
C SER A 132 -20.41 -4.64 9.97
N PRO A 133 -20.21 -5.96 10.24
CA PRO A 133 -19.52 -6.87 9.33
C PRO A 133 -20.44 -7.44 8.22
N ILE A 134 -21.72 -7.05 8.19
CA ILE A 134 -22.74 -7.60 7.30
C ILE A 134 -22.59 -6.99 5.90
N PHE A 135 -22.58 -7.85 4.88
CA PHE A 135 -22.46 -7.44 3.47
C PHE A 135 -23.45 -6.35 3.06
N ASP A 136 -24.74 -6.52 3.34
CA ASP A 136 -25.77 -5.55 2.93
C ASP A 136 -25.60 -4.18 3.58
N ASP A 137 -25.08 -4.13 4.81
CA ASP A 137 -24.77 -2.87 5.49
C ASP A 137 -23.61 -2.14 4.77
N HIS A 138 -22.58 -2.86 4.33
CA HIS A 138 -21.51 -2.29 3.52
C HIS A 138 -22.03 -1.70 2.20
N ILE A 139 -22.90 -2.44 1.49
CA ILE A 139 -23.49 -1.97 0.24
C ILE A 139 -24.31 -0.69 0.46
N LYS A 140 -25.08 -0.65 1.56
CA LYS A 140 -25.86 0.53 1.96
C LYS A 140 -24.95 1.73 2.26
N ILE A 141 -23.91 1.54 3.06
CA ILE A 141 -22.94 2.62 3.39
C ILE A 141 -22.36 3.20 2.11
N ILE A 142 -21.88 2.37 1.18
CA ILE A 142 -21.26 2.84 -0.06
C ILE A 142 -22.27 3.62 -0.92
N ARG A 143 -23.50 3.12 -1.05
CA ARG A 143 -24.57 3.78 -1.83
C ARG A 143 -25.01 5.12 -1.22
N ASP A 144 -25.06 5.22 0.10
CA ASP A 144 -25.56 6.43 0.78
C ASP A 144 -24.45 7.47 1.01
N ALA A 145 -23.19 7.05 1.15
CA ALA A 145 -22.08 7.94 1.50
C ALA A 145 -21.36 8.54 0.29
N TYR A 146 -21.35 7.89 -0.89
CA TYR A 146 -20.45 8.30 -1.98
C TYR A 146 -20.68 9.73 -2.49
N SER A 147 -21.93 10.23 -2.46
CA SER A 147 -22.27 11.60 -2.91
C SER A 147 -21.79 12.69 -1.96
N TYR A 148 -21.38 12.31 -0.75
CA TYR A 148 -20.83 13.19 0.27
C TYR A 148 -19.30 13.14 0.33
N LEU A 149 -18.64 12.30 -0.49
CA LEU A 149 -17.20 12.40 -0.69
C LEU A 149 -16.88 13.59 -1.59
N LYS A 150 -15.83 14.33 -1.23
CA LYS A 150 -15.20 15.27 -2.18
C LYS A 150 -14.59 14.49 -3.35
N PRO A 151 -14.48 15.08 -4.55
CA PRO A 151 -13.67 14.50 -5.63
C PRO A 151 -12.24 14.20 -5.15
N GLY A 152 -11.70 13.02 -5.49
CA GLY A 152 -10.41 12.54 -4.96
C GLY A 152 -10.44 12.05 -3.51
N GLY A 153 -11.56 12.21 -2.80
CA GLY A 153 -11.77 11.70 -1.44
C GLY A 153 -11.86 10.18 -1.38
N MET A 154 -11.71 9.63 -0.18
CA MET A 154 -11.61 8.18 0.04
C MET A 154 -12.72 7.66 0.95
N LEU A 155 -13.30 6.52 0.58
CA LEU A 155 -14.19 5.72 1.42
C LEU A 155 -13.54 4.39 1.75
N ILE A 156 -13.52 4.03 3.03
CA ILE A 156 -12.96 2.77 3.50
C ILE A 156 -14.04 2.02 4.29
N ILE A 157 -14.33 0.79 3.88
CA ILE A 157 -15.19 -0.12 4.63
C ILE A 157 -14.33 -1.10 5.40
N GLU A 158 -14.48 -1.09 6.73
CA GLU A 158 -13.81 -2.04 7.62
C GLU A 158 -14.58 -3.35 7.75
N ASN A 159 -13.95 -4.37 8.36
CA ASN A 159 -14.58 -5.63 8.72
C ASN A 159 -15.17 -6.41 7.54
N VAL A 160 -14.60 -6.27 6.33
CA VAL A 160 -15.00 -7.10 5.20
C VAL A 160 -14.62 -8.55 5.52
N GLN A 161 -15.62 -9.42 5.64
CA GLN A 161 -15.37 -10.81 6.00
C GLN A 161 -15.01 -11.65 4.77
N ASN A 162 -14.06 -12.58 4.95
CA ASN A 162 -13.64 -13.50 3.89
C ASN A 162 -14.72 -14.48 3.40
N ILE A 163 -15.85 -14.60 4.12
CA ILE A 163 -17.01 -15.39 3.67
C ILE A 163 -17.70 -14.78 2.45
N TYR A 164 -17.56 -13.46 2.26
CA TYR A 164 -18.13 -12.74 1.13
C TYR A 164 -17.11 -12.66 0.00
N LEU A 165 -17.53 -12.97 -1.22
CA LEU A 165 -16.65 -12.88 -2.37
C LEU A 165 -16.57 -11.43 -2.85
N GLU A 166 -15.37 -10.95 -3.13
CA GLU A 166 -15.14 -9.58 -3.64
C GLU A 166 -15.93 -9.29 -4.92
N LYS A 167 -16.11 -10.30 -5.78
CA LYS A 167 -16.93 -10.20 -7.00
C LYS A 167 -18.40 -9.87 -6.72
N ASP A 168 -18.92 -10.25 -5.55
CA ASP A 168 -20.31 -9.99 -5.18
C ASP A 168 -20.47 -8.50 -4.82
N TYR A 169 -19.51 -7.91 -4.11
CA TYR A 169 -19.44 -6.44 -3.93
C TYR A 169 -19.39 -5.72 -5.28
N ILE A 170 -18.50 -6.14 -6.18
CA ILE A 170 -18.33 -5.52 -7.49
C ILE A 170 -19.63 -5.60 -8.31
N LYS A 171 -20.29 -6.75 -8.28
CA LYS A 171 -21.57 -6.96 -8.97
C LYS A 171 -22.66 -6.05 -8.42
N GLU A 172 -22.85 -6.01 -7.11
CA GLU A 172 -23.91 -5.24 -6.45
C GLU A 172 -23.67 -3.73 -6.51
N LEU A 173 -22.41 -3.29 -6.59
CA LEU A 173 -22.04 -1.88 -6.65
C LEU A 173 -21.75 -1.39 -8.07
N LYS A 174 -21.97 -2.20 -9.10
CA LYS A 174 -21.57 -1.88 -10.49
C LYS A 174 -21.90 -0.45 -10.94
N SER A 175 -23.10 0.04 -10.63
CA SER A 175 -23.52 1.41 -10.99
C SER A 175 -22.81 2.49 -10.17
N VAL A 176 -22.56 2.23 -8.89
CA VAL A 176 -21.92 3.17 -7.97
C VAL A 176 -20.41 3.20 -8.17
N LEU A 177 -19.79 2.07 -8.51
CA LEU A 177 -18.35 1.97 -8.82
C LEU A 177 -17.95 2.84 -10.01
N ALA A 178 -18.87 3.15 -10.93
CA ALA A 178 -18.61 4.11 -12.01
C ALA A 178 -18.30 5.53 -11.49
N MET A 179 -18.65 5.84 -10.24
CA MET A 179 -18.36 7.13 -9.59
C MET A 179 -16.99 7.16 -8.90
N PHE A 180 -16.24 6.07 -8.97
CA PHE A 180 -14.91 5.92 -8.35
C PHE A 180 -13.87 5.70 -9.45
N GLN A 181 -12.75 6.41 -9.35
CA GLN A 181 -11.64 6.25 -10.29
C GLN A 181 -10.75 5.05 -9.95
N ASP A 182 -10.80 4.59 -8.69
CA ASP A 182 -10.10 3.41 -8.24
C ASP A 182 -10.83 2.74 -7.07
N TYR A 183 -10.65 1.43 -6.95
CA TYR A 183 -11.10 0.64 -5.82
C TYR A 183 -10.31 -0.67 -5.68
N TYR A 184 -10.03 -1.05 -4.44
CA TYR A 184 -9.30 -2.26 -4.14
C TYR A 184 -9.65 -2.83 -2.78
N PHE A 185 -9.47 -4.14 -2.67
CA PHE A 185 -9.51 -4.85 -1.41
C PHE A 185 -8.09 -4.99 -0.87
N ILE A 186 -7.94 -4.89 0.44
CA ILE A 186 -6.67 -5.20 1.10
C ILE A 186 -6.93 -6.05 2.34
N THR A 187 -6.33 -7.23 2.37
CA THR A 187 -6.35 -8.14 3.50
C THR A 187 -5.04 -8.01 4.25
N MET A 188 -5.11 -7.87 5.56
CA MET A 188 -3.94 -7.55 6.36
C MET A 188 -3.64 -8.66 7.38
N THR A 189 -2.36 -8.94 7.56
CA THR A 189 -1.84 -9.91 8.54
C THR A 189 -0.77 -9.24 9.40
N HIS A 190 -0.70 -9.66 10.66
CA HIS A 190 0.31 -9.22 11.61
C HIS A 190 0.48 -10.31 12.68
N GLN A 191 1.69 -10.50 13.22
CA GLN A 191 1.96 -11.58 14.16
C GLN A 191 1.13 -11.48 15.44
N ASN A 192 0.82 -10.26 15.88
CA ASN A 192 0.04 -10.01 17.11
C ASN A 192 -1.46 -9.82 16.86
N ARG A 193 -1.98 -10.12 15.67
CA ARG A 193 -3.42 -9.95 15.38
C ARG A 193 -4.29 -10.87 16.22
N ILE A 194 -5.48 -10.41 16.59
CA ILE A 194 -6.50 -11.18 17.30
C ILE A 194 -7.84 -10.96 16.60
N SER A 195 -7.90 -11.35 15.33
CA SER A 195 -9.15 -11.45 14.59
C SER A 195 -9.84 -12.78 14.89
N ASP A 196 -11.17 -12.79 14.76
CA ASP A 196 -11.98 -13.98 14.98
C ASP A 196 -11.73 -14.99 13.85
N ASN A 197 -10.82 -15.93 14.07
CA ASN A 197 -10.54 -17.03 13.16
C ASN A 197 -11.56 -18.17 13.26
N SER A 198 -12.61 -18.04 14.07
CA SER A 198 -13.64 -19.06 14.13
C SER A 198 -14.45 -19.06 12.82
N LYS A 199 -14.49 -20.20 12.12
CA LYS A 199 -15.36 -20.46 10.95
C LYS A 199 -15.09 -19.64 9.67
N ASN A 200 -13.83 -19.43 9.27
CA ASN A 200 -13.45 -18.74 8.03
C ASN A 200 -13.92 -17.26 7.93
N SER A 201 -14.34 -16.63 9.02
CA SER A 201 -14.78 -15.23 9.07
C SER A 201 -13.68 -14.26 9.47
N ASN A 202 -12.49 -14.36 8.87
CA ASN A 202 -11.47 -13.34 9.07
C ASN A 202 -12.01 -11.99 8.55
N ASN A 203 -12.01 -11.00 9.43
CA ASN A 203 -12.50 -9.64 9.22
C ASN A 203 -11.37 -8.60 9.14
N ASP A 204 -10.14 -8.99 8.80
CA ASP A 204 -8.97 -8.11 8.61
C ASP A 204 -8.87 -7.53 7.17
N LYS A 205 -9.96 -7.57 6.40
CA LYS A 205 -10.02 -7.02 5.05
C LYS A 205 -10.73 -5.67 5.03
N LEU A 206 -10.15 -4.74 4.30
CA LEU A 206 -10.74 -3.44 3.97
C LEU A 206 -11.20 -3.43 2.51
N PHE A 207 -12.27 -2.71 2.23
CA PHE A 207 -12.62 -2.29 0.87
C PHE A 207 -12.43 -0.78 0.75
N VAL A 208 -11.46 -0.37 -0.06
CA VAL A 208 -11.08 1.03 -0.28
C VAL A 208 -11.60 1.49 -1.63
N LEU A 209 -12.22 2.67 -1.67
CA LEU A 209 -12.74 3.29 -2.88
C LEU A 209 -12.32 4.76 -2.94
N VAL A 210 -11.87 5.22 -4.11
CA VAL A 210 -11.40 6.59 -4.34
C VAL A 210 -12.32 7.31 -5.32
N LYS A 211 -12.96 8.39 -4.88
CA LYS A 211 -13.96 9.13 -5.65
C LYS A 211 -13.31 9.76 -6.88
N GLU A 212 -13.95 9.62 -8.05
CA GLU A 212 -13.49 10.29 -9.27
C GLU A 212 -13.59 11.83 -9.17
N GLY A 213 -12.96 12.52 -10.13
CA GLY A 213 -13.15 13.96 -10.37
C GLY A 213 -12.03 14.86 -9.85
N ALA A 214 -11.05 14.30 -9.13
CA ALA A 214 -9.79 14.97 -8.79
C ALA A 214 -8.72 13.92 -8.45
N GLU A 215 -7.46 14.35 -8.37
CA GLU A 215 -6.36 13.51 -7.89
C GLU A 215 -6.68 12.91 -6.50
N PRO A 216 -6.39 11.62 -6.27
CA PRO A 216 -6.59 10.99 -4.97
C PRO A 216 -5.89 11.76 -3.85
N ILE A 217 -6.62 12.03 -2.76
CA ILE A 217 -6.08 12.78 -1.62
C ILE A 217 -5.02 11.97 -0.84
N PHE A 218 -5.22 10.66 -0.75
CA PHE A 218 -4.26 9.71 -0.20
C PHE A 218 -3.76 8.82 -1.33
N LYS A 219 -2.56 9.11 -1.81
CA LYS A 219 -1.86 8.34 -2.84
C LYS A 219 -0.37 8.57 -2.69
N ASN A 220 0.39 7.49 -2.74
CA ASN A 220 1.83 7.57 -2.83
C ASN A 220 2.24 8.16 -4.19
N LYS A 221 3.16 9.12 -4.16
CA LYS A 221 3.67 9.80 -5.36
C LYS A 221 5.11 9.44 -5.67
N LYS A 222 5.78 8.70 -4.78
CA LYS A 222 7.15 8.26 -5.01
C LYS A 222 7.18 7.27 -6.16
N LYS A 223 8.11 7.52 -7.09
CA LYS A 223 8.32 6.72 -8.30
C LYS A 223 9.47 5.74 -8.11
N MET A 224 9.61 4.83 -9.06
CA MET A 224 10.68 3.84 -9.04
C MET A 224 11.81 4.15 -10.04
N THR A 225 12.99 3.69 -9.68
CA THR A 225 14.18 3.55 -10.51
C THR A 225 14.35 2.08 -10.81
N ILE A 226 14.40 1.73 -12.09
CA ILE A 226 14.62 0.37 -12.55
C ILE A 226 16.09 0.22 -12.94
N ILE A 227 16.75 -0.82 -12.42
CA ILE A 227 18.10 -1.20 -12.84
C ILE A 227 18.04 -2.54 -13.57
N THR A 228 18.59 -2.57 -14.78
CA THR A 228 18.68 -3.77 -15.61
C THR A 228 20.11 -3.99 -16.09
N PRO A 229 20.87 -4.93 -15.49
CA PRO A 229 22.08 -5.43 -16.12
C PRO A 229 21.69 -6.24 -17.36
N SER A 230 22.40 -6.07 -18.47
CA SER A 230 22.04 -6.75 -19.71
C SER A 230 23.22 -7.27 -20.52
N MET A 231 23.06 -8.47 -21.06
CA MET A 231 23.89 -8.99 -22.15
C MET A 231 23.05 -9.40 -23.37
N ARG A 232 21.73 -9.18 -23.32
CA ARG A 232 20.74 -9.57 -24.33
C ARG A 232 19.91 -8.36 -24.79
N PRO A 233 20.48 -7.44 -25.59
CA PRO A 233 19.79 -6.21 -25.98
C PRO A 233 18.43 -6.45 -26.64
N ASN A 234 18.28 -7.54 -27.41
CA ASN A 234 17.01 -7.88 -28.06
C ASN A 234 15.86 -8.11 -27.07
N ASN A 235 16.15 -8.63 -25.87
CA ASN A 235 15.12 -8.83 -24.85
C ASN A 235 14.61 -7.50 -24.29
N LEU A 236 15.45 -6.47 -24.27
CA LEU A 236 15.13 -5.17 -23.68
C LEU A 236 13.95 -4.48 -24.37
N ILE A 237 13.67 -4.78 -25.65
CA ILE A 237 12.48 -4.29 -26.34
C ILE A 237 11.20 -4.79 -25.62
N THR A 238 11.15 -6.08 -25.30
CA THR A 238 10.02 -6.67 -24.55
C THR A 238 10.00 -6.19 -23.09
N VAL A 239 11.16 -5.98 -22.48
CA VAL A 239 11.23 -5.37 -21.14
C VAL A 239 10.62 -3.97 -21.18
N TYR A 240 11.05 -3.12 -22.12
CA TYR A 240 10.54 -1.77 -22.33
C TYR A 240 9.02 -1.74 -22.51
N ASP A 241 8.46 -2.66 -23.32
CA ASP A 241 7.02 -2.75 -23.55
C ASP A 241 6.22 -3.10 -22.28
N SER A 242 6.87 -3.66 -21.25
CA SER A 242 6.26 -3.94 -19.95
C SER A 242 6.32 -2.77 -18.96
N ILE A 243 7.10 -1.72 -19.26
CA ILE A 243 7.33 -0.59 -18.36
C ILE A 243 6.25 0.49 -18.51
N ASN A 244 5.58 0.84 -17.41
CA ASN A 244 4.76 2.02 -17.33
C ASN A 244 5.61 3.21 -16.83
N PHE A 245 6.03 4.06 -17.77
CA PHE A 245 6.87 5.22 -17.45
C PHE A 245 6.17 6.33 -16.65
N ASP A 246 4.87 6.26 -16.38
CA ASP A 246 4.24 7.22 -15.46
C ASP A 246 4.73 7.00 -14.01
N TYR A 247 5.06 5.76 -13.67
CA TYR A 247 5.53 5.31 -12.35
C TYR A 247 7.05 5.24 -12.21
N VAL A 248 7.78 5.42 -13.30
CA VAL A 248 9.23 5.29 -13.37
C VAL A 248 9.86 6.66 -13.55
N ASP A 249 10.85 7.00 -12.72
CA ASP A 249 11.68 8.19 -12.90
C ASP A 249 12.81 7.91 -13.88
N GLU A 250 13.48 6.78 -13.69
CA GLU A 250 14.62 6.38 -14.50
C GLU A 250 14.67 4.87 -14.71
N TRP A 251 15.09 4.46 -15.90
CA TRP A 251 15.45 3.09 -16.22
C TRP A 251 16.92 3.06 -16.65
N ILE A 252 17.76 2.50 -15.78
CA ILE A 252 19.20 2.39 -15.96
C ILE A 252 19.51 1.00 -16.51
N ILE A 253 19.93 0.96 -17.76
CA ILE A 253 20.41 -0.24 -18.43
C ILE A 253 21.93 -0.20 -18.42
N VAL A 254 22.56 -1.26 -17.92
CA VAL A 254 24.01 -1.39 -17.95
C VAL A 254 24.39 -2.67 -18.68
N TYR A 255 24.89 -2.48 -19.89
CA TYR A 255 25.37 -3.55 -20.74
C TYR A 255 26.68 -4.15 -20.22
N ASP A 256 26.78 -5.47 -20.23
CA ASP A 256 28.02 -6.18 -19.95
C ASP A 256 29.04 -5.93 -21.07
N GLY A 257 30.02 -5.07 -20.80
CA GLY A 257 31.02 -4.68 -21.77
C GLY A 257 31.99 -5.79 -22.18
N SER A 258 31.98 -6.94 -21.50
CA SER A 258 32.70 -8.14 -21.96
C SER A 258 31.99 -8.87 -23.10
N LYS A 259 30.69 -8.58 -23.29
CA LYS A 259 29.82 -9.17 -24.32
C LYS A 259 29.40 -8.15 -25.38
N ILE A 260 29.27 -6.89 -24.99
CA ILE A 260 28.77 -5.79 -25.84
C ILE A 260 29.83 -4.70 -25.88
N SER A 261 30.52 -4.57 -27.01
CA SER A 261 31.65 -3.65 -27.16
C SER A 261 31.25 -2.19 -27.41
N GLU A 262 30.06 -1.95 -27.94
CA GLU A 262 29.56 -0.61 -28.29
C GLU A 262 28.12 -0.45 -27.84
N ASN A 263 27.75 0.76 -27.41
CA ASN A 263 26.44 0.99 -26.81
C ASN A 263 25.38 0.84 -27.91
N PRO A 264 24.44 -0.12 -27.77
CA PRO A 264 23.38 -0.32 -28.75
C PRO A 264 22.50 0.92 -28.98
N ASN A 265 22.37 1.80 -27.97
CA ASN A 265 21.49 2.97 -28.00
C ASN A 265 20.07 2.62 -28.47
N LEU A 266 19.54 1.49 -27.98
CA LEU A 266 18.26 0.91 -28.43
C LEU A 266 17.11 1.91 -28.31
N PHE A 267 17.16 2.75 -27.28
CA PHE A 267 16.07 3.64 -26.91
C PHE A 267 16.38 5.11 -27.16
N ALA A 268 17.35 5.44 -28.03
CA ALA A 268 17.65 6.82 -28.42
C ALA A 268 16.45 7.57 -29.01
N HIS A 269 15.46 6.84 -29.53
CA HIS A 269 14.21 7.38 -30.05
C HIS A 269 13.18 7.71 -28.95
N ALA A 270 13.34 7.18 -27.73
CA ALA A 270 12.42 7.38 -26.62
C ALA A 270 12.53 8.82 -26.12
N LYS A 271 11.51 9.64 -26.37
CA LYS A 271 11.52 11.08 -26.08
C LYS A 271 11.29 11.42 -24.60
N ASN A 272 11.27 10.44 -23.70
CA ASN A 272 10.95 10.65 -22.29
C ASN A 272 12.16 11.10 -21.45
N GLY A 273 13.40 10.90 -21.92
CA GLY A 273 14.62 11.25 -21.19
C GLY A 273 14.88 10.41 -19.93
N LYS A 274 14.10 9.34 -19.73
CA LYS A 274 14.15 8.49 -18.52
C LYS A 274 15.05 7.28 -18.68
N ILE A 275 15.40 6.91 -19.90
CA ILE A 275 16.17 5.71 -20.20
C ILE A 275 17.65 6.09 -20.32
N LYS A 276 18.49 5.41 -19.56
CA LYS A 276 19.93 5.63 -19.52
C LYS A 276 20.64 4.33 -19.86
N GLU A 277 21.40 4.36 -20.94
CA GLU A 277 22.12 3.21 -21.45
C GLU A 277 23.63 3.39 -21.23
N TYR A 278 24.24 2.46 -20.51
CA TYR A 278 25.68 2.47 -20.20
C TYR A 278 26.33 1.15 -20.61
N ILE A 279 27.63 1.19 -20.90
CA ILE A 279 28.49 0.00 -20.96
C ILE A 279 29.41 0.01 -19.76
N HIS A 280 29.50 -1.12 -19.07
CA HIS A 280 30.46 -1.30 -18.00
C HIS A 280 31.17 -2.65 -18.12
N THR A 281 32.50 -2.60 -18.18
CA THR A 281 33.38 -3.78 -18.18
C THR A 281 34.10 -3.87 -16.85
N SER A 282 33.86 -4.94 -16.11
CA SER A 282 34.54 -5.27 -14.85
C SER A 282 34.52 -6.77 -14.64
N GLU A 283 35.48 -7.28 -13.86
CA GLU A 283 35.44 -8.67 -13.37
C GLU A 283 34.23 -8.88 -12.45
N GLY A 284 33.58 -10.04 -12.60
CA GLY A 284 32.39 -10.43 -11.85
C GLY A 284 31.53 -11.41 -12.64
N ILE A 285 30.41 -11.82 -12.03
CA ILE A 285 29.44 -12.73 -12.64
C ILE A 285 28.01 -12.19 -12.53
N SER A 286 27.11 -12.77 -13.33
CA SER A 286 25.65 -12.58 -13.22
C SER A 286 25.17 -11.12 -13.25
N GLY A 287 25.92 -10.20 -13.86
CA GLY A 287 25.56 -8.78 -13.91
C GLY A 287 25.84 -7.99 -12.62
N ASN A 288 26.49 -8.59 -11.61
CA ASN A 288 26.76 -7.92 -10.33
C ASN A 288 27.59 -6.63 -10.45
N PRO A 289 28.66 -6.57 -11.28
CA PRO A 289 29.37 -5.32 -11.51
C PRO A 289 28.48 -4.25 -12.14
N GLN A 290 27.63 -4.64 -13.09
CA GLN A 290 26.70 -3.74 -13.78
C GLN A 290 25.66 -3.17 -12.82
N ARG A 291 25.14 -3.97 -11.86
CA ARG A 291 24.24 -3.48 -10.80
C ARG A 291 24.93 -2.46 -9.89
N ASN A 292 26.18 -2.69 -9.51
CA ASN A 292 26.95 -1.73 -8.70
C ASN A 292 27.23 -0.43 -9.46
N TYR A 293 27.61 -0.53 -10.73
CA TYR A 293 27.77 0.64 -11.59
C TYR A 293 26.47 1.44 -11.68
N ALA A 294 25.33 0.77 -11.88
CA ALA A 294 24.02 1.42 -11.92
C ALA A 294 23.66 2.12 -10.60
N LEU A 295 23.95 1.50 -9.45
CA LEU A 295 23.75 2.10 -8.12
C LEU A 295 24.50 3.43 -7.97
N ASP A 296 25.71 3.54 -8.52
CA ASP A 296 26.49 4.79 -8.50
C ASP A 296 25.95 5.87 -9.47
N HIS A 297 24.98 5.52 -10.33
CA HIS A 297 24.40 6.39 -11.35
C HIS A 297 22.91 6.72 -11.12
N VAL A 298 22.33 6.26 -10.00
CA VAL A 298 20.98 6.65 -9.57
C VAL A 298 20.98 8.16 -9.31
N GLN A 299 20.09 8.90 -9.98
CA GLN A 299 20.07 10.37 -9.89
C GLN A 299 19.05 10.89 -8.89
N ASN A 300 17.95 10.16 -8.67
CA ASN A 300 16.92 10.54 -7.71
C ASN A 300 17.05 9.73 -6.42
N ASP A 301 17.53 10.38 -5.35
CA ASP A 301 17.63 9.74 -4.03
C ASP A 301 16.27 9.47 -3.37
N ASP A 302 15.19 10.09 -3.85
CA ASP A 302 13.82 9.89 -3.38
C ASP A 302 13.04 8.98 -4.33
N THR A 303 13.52 7.75 -4.48
CA THR A 303 12.97 6.73 -5.38
C THR A 303 12.87 5.37 -4.69
N TYR A 304 11.97 4.52 -5.17
CA TYR A 304 12.08 3.09 -4.92
C TYR A 304 13.04 2.46 -5.92
N LEU A 305 13.94 1.60 -5.46
CA LEU A 305 14.82 0.83 -6.32
C LEU A 305 14.19 -0.52 -6.66
N TYR A 306 14.15 -0.86 -7.95
CA TYR A 306 13.70 -2.14 -8.46
C TYR A 306 14.72 -2.73 -9.42
N PHE A 307 15.19 -3.94 -9.15
CA PHE A 307 16.11 -4.64 -10.04
C PHE A 307 15.34 -5.62 -10.92
N VAL A 308 15.57 -5.56 -12.24
CA VAL A 308 14.91 -6.42 -13.21
C VAL A 308 15.97 -6.95 -14.17
N ASP A 309 16.15 -8.27 -14.19
CA ASP A 309 17.04 -8.93 -15.13
C ASP A 309 16.52 -8.81 -16.57
N ASP A 310 17.42 -8.80 -17.56
CA ASP A 310 17.09 -8.66 -18.98
C ASP A 310 16.43 -9.92 -19.59
N ASP A 311 16.07 -10.93 -18.80
CA ASP A 311 15.16 -12.01 -19.18
C ASP A 311 13.82 -11.97 -18.43
N ASN A 312 13.51 -10.87 -17.76
CA ASN A 312 12.27 -10.71 -17.01
C ASN A 312 11.44 -9.52 -17.50
N VAL A 313 10.14 -9.51 -17.18
CA VAL A 313 9.23 -8.39 -17.49
C VAL A 313 8.60 -7.86 -16.22
N ILE A 314 8.15 -6.61 -16.24
CA ILE A 314 7.48 -6.01 -15.08
C ILE A 314 6.03 -6.47 -15.02
N HIS A 315 5.63 -6.96 -13.85
CA HIS A 315 4.25 -7.34 -13.61
C HIS A 315 3.37 -6.08 -13.57
N GLN A 316 2.28 -6.06 -14.35
CA GLN A 316 1.45 -4.86 -14.47
C GLN A 316 0.84 -4.44 -13.13
N ASP A 317 0.47 -5.42 -12.29
CA ASP A 317 -0.10 -5.16 -10.98
C ASP A 317 0.87 -4.50 -9.96
N LEU A 318 2.18 -4.45 -10.26
CA LEU A 318 3.17 -3.78 -9.41
C LEU A 318 2.94 -2.26 -9.34
N TYR A 319 2.38 -1.66 -10.39
CA TYR A 319 2.16 -0.21 -10.42
C TYR A 319 1.02 0.23 -9.49
N GLN A 320 -0.04 -0.57 -9.38
CA GLN A 320 -1.11 -0.32 -8.42
C GLN A 320 -0.64 -0.54 -6.98
N LEU A 321 0.35 -1.43 -6.78
CA LEU A 321 1.00 -1.56 -5.47
C LEU A 321 1.68 -0.23 -5.09
N LEU A 322 2.44 0.39 -6.00
CA LEU A 322 3.14 1.66 -5.72
C LEU A 322 2.23 2.73 -5.14
N ASP A 323 1.00 2.86 -5.65
CA ASP A 323 0.02 3.86 -5.23
C ASP A 323 -0.33 3.79 -3.73
N ILE A 324 -0.14 2.62 -3.10
CA ILE A 324 -0.51 2.35 -1.71
C ILE A 324 0.68 2.08 -0.79
N LEU A 325 1.92 2.18 -1.29
CA LEU A 325 3.12 1.95 -0.49
C LEU A 325 3.43 3.11 0.47
N ASP A 326 4.15 2.75 1.53
CA ASP A 326 4.79 3.66 2.48
C ASP A 326 6.23 3.93 2.03
N ASP A 327 6.72 5.12 2.33
CA ASP A 327 8.13 5.46 2.15
C ASP A 327 9.02 4.84 3.23
N GLY A 328 10.30 4.71 2.93
CA GLY A 328 11.31 4.25 3.88
C GLY A 328 11.13 2.78 4.26
N LYS A 329 10.57 1.97 3.36
CA LYS A 329 10.30 0.53 3.55
C LYS A 329 10.99 -0.33 2.50
N MET A 330 11.11 -1.61 2.84
CA MET A 330 11.51 -2.69 1.95
C MET A 330 10.31 -3.62 1.76
N TYR A 331 9.91 -3.82 0.52
CA TYR A 331 8.78 -4.66 0.14
C TYR A 331 9.26 -5.92 -0.55
N THR A 332 8.76 -7.05 -0.09
CA THR A 332 8.94 -8.33 -0.78
C THR A 332 7.60 -8.86 -1.25
N PHE A 333 7.60 -9.62 -2.34
CA PHE A 333 6.39 -10.22 -2.90
C PHE A 333 6.68 -11.54 -3.60
N ASP A 334 5.62 -12.24 -3.99
CA ASP A 334 5.73 -13.57 -4.56
C ASP A 334 6.09 -13.53 -6.04
N GLN A 335 6.79 -14.58 -6.47
CA GLN A 335 7.17 -14.82 -7.84
C GLN A 335 6.22 -15.83 -8.48
N GLU A 336 5.83 -15.60 -9.73
CA GLU A 336 4.89 -16.46 -10.47
C GLU A 336 5.35 -17.93 -10.44
N ARG A 337 4.57 -18.78 -9.72
CA ARG A 337 4.73 -20.23 -9.63
C ARG A 337 6.09 -20.71 -9.08
N ARG A 338 6.79 -19.92 -8.26
CA ARG A 338 8.12 -20.31 -7.76
C ARG A 338 8.37 -20.01 -6.28
N LEU A 339 8.85 -18.80 -5.97
CA LEU A 339 9.27 -18.41 -4.62
C LEU A 339 8.22 -17.52 -3.97
N ASN A 340 8.09 -17.62 -2.65
CA ASN A 340 7.30 -16.70 -1.86
C ASN A 340 8.22 -15.69 -1.19
N GLY A 341 7.84 -14.41 -1.21
CA GLY A 341 8.61 -13.32 -0.60
C GLY A 341 8.51 -13.25 0.92
N ASP A 342 8.06 -14.33 1.57
CA ASP A 342 7.69 -14.38 2.98
C ASP A 342 8.88 -14.45 3.95
N CYS A 343 10.09 -14.67 3.42
CA CYS A 343 11.35 -14.78 4.14
C CYS A 343 12.52 -14.28 3.28
N ILE A 344 13.58 -13.81 3.95
CA ILE A 344 14.83 -13.35 3.32
C ILE A 344 15.92 -14.35 3.71
N GLU A 345 15.98 -15.45 2.96
CA GLU A 345 16.89 -16.58 3.17
C GLU A 345 17.57 -16.99 1.87
N LEU A 346 18.72 -17.65 1.97
CA LEU A 346 19.48 -18.12 0.81
C LEU A 346 18.62 -19.07 -0.05
N GLY A 347 18.47 -18.76 -1.34
CA GLY A 347 17.65 -19.54 -2.28
C GLY A 347 16.14 -19.34 -2.15
N ARG A 348 15.69 -18.38 -1.31
CA ARG A 348 14.28 -18.03 -1.10
C ARG A 348 13.91 -16.63 -1.57
N ILE A 349 14.91 -15.83 -1.96
CA ILE A 349 14.73 -14.48 -2.51
C ILE A 349 15.41 -14.41 -3.88
N ASP A 350 14.89 -13.56 -4.74
CA ASP A 350 15.37 -13.31 -6.10
C ASP A 350 15.33 -11.79 -6.36
N THR A 351 16.13 -11.34 -7.33
CA THR A 351 16.33 -9.94 -7.72
C THR A 351 15.01 -9.18 -7.91
N ALA A 352 14.09 -9.77 -8.68
CA ALA A 352 12.81 -9.15 -9.01
C ALA A 352 11.73 -9.27 -7.93
N MET A 353 12.01 -9.90 -6.78
CA MET A 353 11.02 -10.07 -5.69
C MET A 353 11.00 -8.88 -4.71
N VAL A 354 11.88 -7.90 -4.89
CA VAL A 354 12.12 -6.83 -3.91
C VAL A 354 11.97 -5.47 -4.55
N LEU A 355 11.15 -4.63 -3.92
CA LEU A 355 11.10 -3.19 -4.15
C LEU A 355 11.53 -2.50 -2.85
N ILE A 356 12.56 -1.64 -2.89
CA ILE A 356 13.16 -1.07 -1.68
C ILE A 356 13.32 0.44 -1.81
N ASP A 357 12.95 1.21 -0.78
CA ASP A 357 13.28 2.64 -0.77
C ASP A 357 14.80 2.81 -0.85
N PHE A 358 15.28 3.56 -1.84
CA PHE A 358 16.70 3.64 -2.18
C PHE A 358 17.56 4.08 -1.00
N LYS A 359 17.01 4.91 -0.09
CA LYS A 359 17.70 5.35 1.14
C LYS A 359 18.12 4.20 2.04
N LEU A 360 17.44 3.05 1.95
CA LEU A 360 17.75 1.85 2.74
C LEU A 360 18.87 0.99 2.15
N CYS A 361 19.21 1.17 0.87
CA CYS A 361 20.18 0.33 0.15
C CYS A 361 21.28 1.09 -0.59
N LYS A 362 21.26 2.43 -0.62
CA LYS A 362 22.23 3.28 -1.34
C LYS A 362 23.71 2.96 -1.06
N ASP A 363 24.02 2.52 0.16
CA ASP A 363 25.38 2.21 0.61
C ASP A 363 25.71 0.71 0.52
N SER A 364 24.74 -0.13 0.14
CA SER A 364 24.93 -1.57 -0.06
C SER A 364 25.49 -1.86 -1.45
N ARG A 365 26.24 -2.94 -1.62
CA ARG A 365 26.83 -3.32 -2.92
C ARG A 365 26.70 -4.83 -3.17
N TRP A 366 26.51 -5.18 -4.43
CA TRP A 366 26.47 -6.55 -4.90
C TRP A 366 27.86 -7.18 -4.82
N ILE A 367 27.94 -8.42 -4.34
CA ILE A 367 29.20 -9.16 -4.28
C ILE A 367 29.54 -9.65 -5.69
N LEU A 368 30.66 -9.16 -6.25
CA LEU A 368 30.96 -9.31 -7.68
C LEU A 368 31.03 -10.77 -8.16
N ASN A 369 31.63 -11.66 -7.37
CA ASN A 369 31.93 -13.05 -7.73
C ASN A 369 31.03 -14.07 -7.03
N GLU A 370 29.82 -13.67 -6.64
CA GLU A 370 28.87 -14.53 -5.93
C GLU A 370 27.60 -14.72 -6.76
N TYR A 371 27.17 -15.98 -6.93
CA TYR A 371 25.98 -16.29 -7.71
C TYR A 371 24.71 -15.93 -6.92
N ALA A 372 24.72 -16.14 -5.61
CA ALA A 372 23.62 -15.76 -4.71
C ALA A 372 23.74 -14.31 -4.18
N ALA A 373 24.28 -13.40 -4.99
CA ALA A 373 24.56 -12.02 -4.57
C ALA A 373 23.27 -11.23 -4.23
N ASP A 374 22.14 -11.61 -4.82
CA ASP A 374 20.80 -11.11 -4.50
C ASP A 374 20.44 -11.33 -3.02
N PHE A 375 20.63 -12.56 -2.52
CA PHE A 375 20.43 -12.87 -1.11
C PHE A 375 21.30 -11.98 -0.21
N TYR A 376 22.61 -11.90 -0.49
CA TYR A 376 23.51 -11.13 0.36
C TYR A 376 23.16 -9.64 0.36
N PHE A 377 22.85 -9.06 -0.79
CA PHE A 377 22.47 -7.66 -0.92
C PHE A 377 21.18 -7.36 -0.14
N PHE A 378 20.12 -8.14 -0.36
CA PHE A 378 18.84 -7.89 0.31
C PHE A 378 18.84 -8.28 1.79
N ASN A 379 19.59 -9.31 2.18
CA ASN A 379 19.77 -9.64 3.58
C ASN A 379 20.53 -8.53 4.30
N GLU A 380 21.59 -7.96 3.72
CA GLU A 380 22.27 -6.79 4.31
C GLU A 380 21.29 -5.63 4.53
N CYS A 381 20.49 -5.28 3.51
CA CYS A 381 19.48 -4.24 3.60
C CYS A 381 18.43 -4.53 4.69
N TYR A 382 17.98 -5.78 4.79
CA TYR A 382 17.04 -6.21 5.82
C TYR A 382 17.64 -6.18 7.22
N GLN A 383 18.87 -6.67 7.43
CA GLN A 383 19.51 -6.68 8.75
C GLN A 383 19.70 -5.25 9.28
N LYS A 384 20.03 -4.29 8.41
CA LYS A 384 20.13 -2.86 8.75
C LYS A 384 18.76 -2.23 9.08
N ASN A 385 17.66 -2.77 8.55
CA ASN A 385 16.34 -2.14 8.55
C ASN A 385 15.19 -3.08 8.98
N LYS A 386 15.41 -3.96 9.97
CA LYS A 386 14.47 -5.07 10.30
C LYS A 386 13.01 -4.68 10.49
N ASN A 387 12.74 -3.50 11.04
CA ASN A 387 11.38 -3.02 11.32
C ASN A 387 10.70 -2.35 10.11
N HIS A 388 11.37 -2.31 8.95
CA HIS A 388 10.93 -1.62 7.75
C HIS A 388 10.56 -2.61 6.63
N TRP A 389 10.64 -3.92 6.90
CA TRP A 389 10.26 -4.96 5.96
C TRP A 389 8.77 -5.27 6.03
N ILE A 390 8.11 -5.22 4.87
CA ILE A 390 6.71 -5.58 4.67
C ILE A 390 6.63 -6.61 3.55
N TYR A 391 5.84 -7.66 3.76
CA TYR A 391 5.63 -8.71 2.77
C TYR A 391 4.24 -8.57 2.14
N PHE A 392 4.16 -8.65 0.82
CA PHE A 392 2.91 -8.79 0.08
C PHE A 392 2.79 -10.21 -0.47
N ASN A 393 1.82 -10.97 0.04
CA ASN A 393 1.42 -12.30 -0.44
C ASN A 393 0.60 -12.20 -1.73
N ASN A 394 1.20 -11.55 -2.71
CA ASN A 394 0.68 -11.29 -4.04
C ASN A 394 1.80 -11.63 -5.02
N VAL A 395 1.43 -12.15 -6.19
CA VAL A 395 2.39 -12.33 -7.29
C VAL A 395 2.59 -10.98 -7.99
N PHE A 396 3.79 -10.40 -7.86
CA PHE A 396 4.17 -9.14 -8.51
C PHE A 396 5.47 -9.23 -9.31
N CYS A 397 6.02 -10.42 -9.52
CA CYS A 397 7.08 -10.63 -10.49
C CYS A 397 7.03 -12.00 -11.17
N THR A 398 7.73 -12.09 -12.28
CA THR A 398 7.97 -13.33 -13.02
C THR A 398 9.41 -13.79 -12.85
N TYR A 399 9.74 -14.97 -13.39
CA TYR A 399 11.09 -15.52 -13.43
C TYR A 399 11.39 -16.00 -14.85
N ASN A 400 12.47 -15.50 -15.46
CA ASN A 400 12.93 -15.87 -16.80
C ASN A 400 11.78 -15.93 -17.82
N LYS A 401 11.02 -14.84 -17.95
CA LYS A 401 9.90 -14.79 -18.90
C LYS A 401 10.39 -14.80 -20.35
N LEU A 402 11.61 -14.34 -20.59
CA LEU A 402 12.21 -14.20 -21.91
C LEU A 402 13.37 -15.20 -22.12
N PRO A 403 13.81 -15.41 -23.37
CA PRO A 403 14.91 -16.33 -23.68
C PRO A 403 16.20 -15.99 -22.93
N ARG A 404 16.88 -17.04 -22.47
CA ARG A 404 18.11 -16.95 -21.72
C ARG A 404 19.37 -16.81 -22.57
#